data_AF-A0A3B9Y239-F1
#
_entry.id   AF-A0A3B9Y239-F1
#
_cell.length_a   1.000
_cell.length_b   1.000
_cell.length_c   1.000
_cell.angle_alpha   90.00
_cell.angle_beta   90.00
_cell.angle_gamma   90.00
#
_symmetry.space_group_name_H-M   'P 1'
#
loop_
_entity.id
_entity.type
_entity.pdbx_description
1 polymer ?
#
loop_
_entity_poly.entity_id
_entity_poly.type
_entity_poly.pdbx_seq_one_letter_code
_entity_poly.pdbx_strand_id
1 'polypeptide(L)'
;TGYSPYGWDWADAEKTSYKINPEEAAVRFSIFHMFVELDMSLRSIAHKLTEDGIPTPSRTRYPNSKYGELWTHTTLYDFLKTPTNIGTLTICKRQKSLDERGRLHYQPHPET
;
A
#
# COMPACT_ATOMS: atom_id res chain seq x y z
N THR A 1 -2.98 -10.07 -12.99
CA THR A 1 -3.99 -9.10 -12.51
C THR A 1 -3.61 -8.66 -11.11
N GLY A 2 -3.41 -7.36 -10.91
CA GLY A 2 -2.91 -6.79 -9.65
C GLY A 2 -3.99 -6.67 -8.57
N TYR A 3 -3.56 -6.62 -7.32
CA TYR A 3 -4.40 -6.23 -6.19
C TYR A 3 -4.64 -4.71 -6.22
N SER A 4 -5.79 -4.25 -5.73
CA SER A 4 -6.02 -2.84 -5.53
C SER A 4 -5.07 -2.29 -4.44
N PRO A 5 -4.52 -1.07 -4.61
CA PRO A 5 -3.77 -0.41 -3.56
C PRO A 5 -4.63 -0.25 -2.29
N TYR A 6 -4.02 -0.36 -1.11
CA TYR A 6 -4.72 -0.14 0.16
C TYR A 6 -5.30 1.28 0.22
N GLY A 7 -6.57 1.42 0.60
CA GLY A 7 -7.34 2.68 0.48
C GLY A 7 -8.22 2.77 -0.77
N TRP A 8 -8.11 1.81 -1.68
CA TRP A 8 -8.88 1.76 -2.92
C TRP A 8 -9.41 0.35 -3.19
N ASP A 9 -10.62 0.29 -3.70
CA ASP A 9 -11.26 -0.91 -4.22
C ASP A 9 -11.34 -0.84 -5.75
N TRP A 10 -11.38 -2.01 -6.40
CA TRP A 10 -11.77 -2.05 -7.81
C TRP A 10 -13.25 -1.67 -7.92
N ALA A 11 -13.56 -0.73 -8.81
CA ALA A 11 -14.94 -0.29 -9.01
C ALA A 11 -15.78 -1.33 -9.77
N ASP A 12 -15.12 -2.19 -10.55
CA ASP A 12 -15.72 -3.19 -11.42
C ASP A 12 -14.96 -4.52 -11.39
N ALA A 13 -15.63 -5.59 -11.83
CA ALA A 13 -15.01 -6.92 -11.94
C ALA A 13 -13.91 -6.96 -13.01
N GLU A 14 -14.02 -6.09 -14.03
CA GLU A 14 -13.06 -5.94 -15.12
C GLU A 14 -11.80 -5.15 -14.71
N LYS A 15 -11.81 -4.52 -13.53
CA LYS A 15 -10.67 -3.79 -12.96
C LYS A 15 -10.20 -2.63 -13.84
N THR A 16 -11.14 -1.86 -14.38
CA THR A 16 -10.86 -0.69 -15.23
C THR A 16 -10.67 0.59 -14.44
N SER A 17 -11.27 0.70 -13.25
CA SER A 17 -11.20 1.91 -12.42
C SER A 17 -11.19 1.61 -10.93
N TYR A 18 -10.76 2.60 -10.13
CA TYR A 18 -10.72 2.52 -8.68
C TYR A 18 -11.85 3.33 -8.04
N LYS A 19 -12.38 2.81 -6.94
CA LYS A 19 -13.25 3.51 -6.00
C LYS A 19 -12.53 3.68 -4.67
N ILE A 20 -12.75 4.79 -3.97
CA ILE A 20 -12.17 5.01 -2.64
C ILE A 20 -12.83 4.05 -1.64
N ASN A 21 -12.01 3.33 -0.88
CA ASN A 21 -12.44 2.60 0.30
C ASN A 21 -12.36 3.56 1.50
N PRO A 22 -13.49 4.02 2.08
CA PRO A 22 -13.48 5.08 3.08
C PRO A 22 -12.75 4.68 4.37
N GLU A 23 -12.84 3.41 4.79
CA GLU A 23 -12.21 2.94 6.02
C GLU A 23 -10.69 2.88 5.88
N GLU A 24 -10.20 2.21 4.82
CA GLU A 24 -8.76 2.12 4.57
C GLU A 24 -8.15 3.49 4.19
N ALA A 25 -8.90 4.33 3.50
CA ALA A 25 -8.47 5.70 3.18
C ALA A 25 -8.35 6.58 4.42
N ALA A 26 -9.26 6.43 5.39
CA ALA A 26 -9.17 7.12 6.68
C ALA A 26 -7.90 6.74 7.45
N VAL A 27 -7.50 5.46 7.41
CA VAL A 27 -6.24 4.99 8.00
C VAL A 27 -5.03 5.62 7.30
N ARG A 28 -5.05 5.74 5.96
CA ARG A 28 -3.97 6.44 5.24
C ARG A 28 -3.89 7.92 5.62
N PHE A 29 -5.05 8.58 5.71
CA PHE A 29 -5.11 9.98 6.12
C PHE A 29 -4.57 10.16 7.54
N SER A 30 -4.93 9.28 8.49
CA SER A 30 -4.43 9.35 9.86
C SER A 30 -2.91 9.14 9.92
N ILE A 31 -2.33 8.25 9.10
CA ILE A 31 -0.88 8.09 8.96
C ILE A 31 -0.22 9.40 8.50
N PHE A 32 -0.78 10.04 7.48
CA PHE A 32 -0.28 11.33 6.99
C PHE A 32 -0.38 12.42 8.05
N HIS A 33 -1.52 12.54 8.72
CA HIS A 33 -1.73 13.51 9.79
C HIS A 33 -0.74 13.30 10.95
N MET A 34 -0.57 12.06 11.43
CA MET A 34 0.39 11.75 12.48
C MET A 34 1.84 12.06 12.07
N PHE A 35 2.19 11.83 10.81
CA PHE A 35 3.55 12.10 10.32
C PHE A 35 3.82 13.59 10.09
N VAL A 36 2.89 14.31 9.46
CA VAL A 36 3.08 15.70 9.03
C VAL A 36 2.72 16.70 10.13
N GLU A 37 1.55 16.52 10.77
CA GLU A 37 1.01 17.50 11.70
C GLU A 37 1.46 17.24 13.14
N LEU A 38 1.63 15.97 13.52
CA LEU A 38 2.04 15.58 14.88
C LEU A 38 3.55 15.27 14.99
N ASP A 39 4.29 15.38 13.89
CA ASP A 39 5.74 15.10 13.80
C ASP A 39 6.15 13.74 14.41
N MET A 40 5.27 12.73 14.31
CA MET A 40 5.53 11.41 14.87
C MET A 40 6.49 10.62 13.96
N SER A 41 7.47 9.95 14.56
CA SER A 41 8.32 9.02 13.80
C SER A 41 7.51 7.84 13.25
N LEU A 42 7.91 7.31 12.08
CA LEU A 42 7.26 6.14 11.46
C LEU A 42 7.20 4.92 12.39
N ARG A 43 8.18 4.75 13.29
CA ARG A 43 8.18 3.67 14.28
C ARG A 43 7.12 3.90 15.35
N SER A 44 6.98 5.13 15.83
CA SER A 44 5.93 5.50 16.80
C SER A 44 4.54 5.35 16.20
N ILE A 45 4.34 5.76 14.95
CA ILE A 45 3.07 5.57 14.23
C ILE A 45 2.74 4.08 14.09
N ALA A 46 3.71 3.26 13.67
CA ALA A 46 3.53 1.81 13.53
C ALA A 46 3.14 1.16 14.88
N HIS A 47 3.80 1.55 15.96
CA HIS A 47 3.47 1.10 17.30
C HIS A 47 2.05 1.48 17.68
N LYS A 48 1.69 2.77 17.53
CA LYS A 48 0.36 3.28 17.85
C LYS A 48 -0.75 2.56 17.08
N LEU A 49 -0.60 2.39 15.77
CA LEU A 49 -1.60 1.68 14.96
C LEU A 49 -1.76 0.21 15.38
N THR A 50 -0.67 -0.41 15.83
CA THR A 50 -0.68 -1.78 16.32
C THR A 50 -1.38 -1.88 17.68
N GLU A 51 -1.09 -0.96 18.60
CA GLU A 51 -1.76 -0.87 19.91
C GLU A 51 -3.25 -0.56 19.79
N ASP A 52 -3.61 0.33 18.85
CA ASP A 52 -4.99 0.69 18.54
C ASP A 52 -5.76 -0.45 17.83
N GLY A 53 -5.10 -1.57 17.51
CA GLY A 53 -5.72 -2.75 16.90
C GLY A 53 -6.13 -2.55 15.43
N ILE A 54 -5.57 -1.55 14.74
CA ILE A 54 -5.91 -1.25 13.35
C ILE A 54 -5.37 -2.36 12.43
N PRO A 55 -6.21 -3.02 11.63
CA PRO A 55 -5.77 -4.13 10.79
C PRO A 55 -4.78 -3.65 9.71
N THR A 56 -3.68 -4.38 9.55
CA THR A 56 -2.73 -4.11 8.47
C THR A 56 -3.32 -4.50 7.10
N PRO A 57 -2.78 -3.96 5.98
CA PRO A 57 -3.20 -4.36 4.64
C PRO A 57 -3.04 -5.86 4.38
N SER A 58 -2.03 -6.49 4.98
CA SER A 58 -1.81 -7.94 4.87
C SER A 58 -2.88 -8.71 5.65
N ARG A 59 -3.27 -8.22 6.83
CA ARG A 59 -4.32 -8.85 7.65
C ARG A 59 -5.68 -8.76 6.99
N THR A 60 -6.03 -7.62 6.39
CA THR A 60 -7.29 -7.46 5.65
C THR A 60 -7.36 -8.41 4.45
N ARG A 61 -6.24 -8.59 3.73
CA ARG A 61 -6.19 -9.48 2.55
C ARG A 61 -6.13 -10.96 2.91
N TYR A 62 -5.44 -11.30 4.00
CA TYR A 62 -5.20 -12.67 4.43
C TYR A 62 -5.53 -12.82 5.91
N PRO A 63 -6.83 -12.86 6.28
CA PRO A 63 -7.27 -12.84 7.67
C PRO A 63 -6.78 -14.03 8.50
N ASN A 64 -6.53 -15.18 7.86
CA ASN A 64 -6.02 -16.39 8.52
C ASN A 64 -4.49 -16.50 8.48
N SER A 65 -3.80 -15.50 7.95
CA SER A 65 -2.34 -15.49 7.86
C SER A 65 -1.72 -15.03 9.18
N LYS A 66 -0.61 -15.67 9.55
CA LYS A 66 0.31 -15.19 10.61
C LYS A 66 1.05 -13.91 10.23
N TYR A 67 0.98 -13.50 8.95
CA TYR A 67 1.65 -12.32 8.44
C TYR A 67 0.72 -11.10 8.52
N GLY A 68 1.26 -9.99 9.01
CA GLY A 68 0.52 -8.72 9.11
C GLY A 68 -0.18 -8.49 10.44
N GLU A 69 0.24 -9.16 11.52
CA GLU A 69 -0.26 -8.88 12.87
C GLU A 69 0.18 -7.50 13.38
N LEU A 70 1.33 -7.01 12.91
CA LEU A 70 1.94 -5.75 13.36
C LEU A 70 2.14 -4.81 12.19
N TRP A 71 1.92 -3.51 12.41
CA TRP A 71 2.34 -2.48 11.47
C TRP A 71 3.86 -2.36 11.46
N THR A 72 4.46 -2.28 10.27
CA THR A 72 5.89 -2.03 10.11
C THR A 72 6.13 -0.64 9.56
N HIS A 73 7.19 0.02 10.04
CA HIS A 73 7.59 1.34 9.56
C HIS A 73 7.89 1.37 8.05
N THR A 74 8.35 0.25 7.47
CA THR A 74 8.59 0.12 6.02
C THR A 74 7.29 0.23 5.23
N THR A 75 6.21 -0.38 5.70
CA THR A 75 4.89 -0.29 5.06
C THR A 75 4.38 1.15 5.09
N LEU A 76 4.57 1.86 6.21
CA LEU A 76 4.19 3.27 6.34
C LEU A 76 5.02 4.16 5.42
N TYR A 77 6.33 3.93 5.32
CA TYR A 77 7.21 4.63 4.40
C TYR A 77 6.73 4.48 2.95
N ASP A 78 6.42 3.25 2.52
CA ASP A 78 5.90 2.99 1.18
C ASP A 78 4.57 3.71 0.94
N PHE A 79 3.69 3.75 1.94
CA PHE A 79 2.42 4.46 1.85
C PHE A 79 2.61 5.95 1.62
N LEU A 80 3.49 6.60 2.39
CA LEU A 80 3.76 8.03 2.26
C LEU A 80 4.39 8.38 0.91
N LYS A 81 5.28 7.52 0.39
CA LYS A 81 5.95 7.73 -0.90
C LYS A 81 5.03 7.51 -2.11
N THR A 82 3.89 6.86 -1.94
CA THR A 82 3.09 6.44 -3.09
C THR A 82 2.42 7.64 -3.79
N PRO A 83 2.61 7.82 -5.11
CA PRO A 83 2.02 8.95 -5.87
C PRO A 83 0.48 8.85 -5.99
N THR A 84 -0.13 7.71 -5.66
CA THR A 84 -1.59 7.56 -5.60
C THR A 84 -2.23 8.45 -4.53
N ASN A 85 -1.48 8.89 -3.52
CA ASN A 85 -1.99 9.83 -2.51
C ASN A 85 -2.36 11.19 -3.11
N ILE A 86 -1.70 11.61 -4.21
CA ILE A 86 -1.96 12.87 -4.90
C ILE A 86 -2.78 12.68 -6.19
N GLY A 87 -3.46 11.54 -6.32
CA GLY A 87 -4.35 11.24 -7.45
C GLY A 87 -3.64 10.74 -8.71
N THR A 88 -2.35 10.46 -8.67
CA THR A 88 -1.63 9.88 -9.82
C THR A 88 -1.72 8.35 -9.80
N LEU A 89 -2.42 7.78 -10.77
CA LEU A 89 -2.54 6.33 -10.93
C LEU A 89 -1.35 5.76 -11.70
N THR A 90 -0.61 4.87 -11.06
CA THR A 90 0.48 4.13 -11.69
C THR A 90 0.03 2.71 -12.03
N ILE A 91 -0.26 2.46 -13.30
CA ILE A 91 -0.56 1.13 -13.84
C ILE A 91 0.77 0.46 -14.23
N CYS A 92 0.88 -0.86 -14.07
CA CYS A 92 2.07 -1.64 -14.46
C CYS A 92 3.41 -1.24 -13.81
N LYS A 93 3.43 -0.96 -12.49
CA LYS A 93 4.64 -0.54 -11.71
C LYS A 93 5.94 -1.31 -11.96
N ARG A 94 5.90 -2.54 -12.48
CA ARG A 94 7.08 -3.37 -12.79
C ARG A 94 6.89 -4.11 -14.10
N GLN A 95 7.87 -4.02 -14.98
CA GLN A 95 7.99 -4.85 -16.18
C GLN A 95 8.75 -6.12 -15.83
N LYS A 96 8.22 -7.27 -16.25
CA LYS A 96 8.93 -8.55 -16.18
C LYS A 96 9.65 -8.77 -17.51
N SER A 97 10.95 -8.99 -17.45
CA SER A 97 11.76 -9.41 -18.60
C SER A 97 12.40 -10.76 -18.30
N LEU A 98 12.53 -11.60 -19.31
CA LEU A 98 13.33 -12.82 -19.25
C LEU A 98 14.73 -12.48 -19.74
N ASP A 99 15.75 -12.85 -18.97
CA ASP A 99 17.13 -12.78 -19.47
C ASP A 99 17.39 -13.91 -20.49
N GLU A 100 18.52 -13.81 -21.18
CA GLU A 100 18.98 -14.82 -22.16
C GLU A 100 19.21 -16.21 -21.53
N ARG A 101 19.24 -16.30 -20.19
CA ARG A 101 19.43 -17.52 -19.40
C ARG A 101 18.12 -18.06 -18.82
N GLY A 102 16.97 -17.48 -19.17
CA GLY A 102 15.64 -17.90 -18.72
C GLY A 102 15.27 -17.46 -17.29
N ARG A 103 16.01 -16.54 -16.67
CA ARG A 103 15.72 -15.98 -15.34
C ARG A 103 14.82 -14.76 -15.45
N LEU A 104 13.90 -14.63 -14.49
CA LEU A 104 12.99 -13.49 -14.40
C LEU A 104 13.68 -12.28 -13.78
N HIS A 105 13.75 -11.18 -14.54
CA HIS A 105 14.20 -9.87 -14.08
C HIS A 105 13.01 -8.90 -13.96
N TYR A 106 12.98 -8.17 -12.86
CA TYR A 106 11.98 -7.14 -12.59
C TYR A 106 12.61 -5.77 -12.74
N GLN A 107 12.11 -4.97 -13.68
CA GLN A 107 12.52 -3.58 -13.85
C GLN A 107 11.35 -2.65 -13.52
N PRO A 108 11.59 -1.43 -13.00
CA PRO A 108 10.57 -0.37 -12.94
C PRO A 108 10.01 -0.13 -14.35
N HIS A 109 8.73 0.23 -14.46
CA HIS A 109 8.16 0.57 -15.75
C HIS A 109 8.88 1.84 -16.29
N PRO A 110 9.19 1.92 -17.59
CA PRO A 110 9.91 3.07 -18.15
C PRO A 110 9.16 4.42 -18.02
N GLU A 111 7.88 4.39 -17.64
CA GLU A 111 7.02 5.57 -17.46
C GLU A 111 6.70 5.89 -15.98
N THR A 112 7.46 5.32 -15.04
CA THR A 112 7.31 5.60 -13.58
C THR A 112 8.36 6.51 -13.01
#